data_AF-A0A176YY97-F1
#
_entry.id   AF-A0A176YY97-F1
#
_cell.length_a   1.000
_cell.length_b   1.000
_cell.length_c   1.000
_cell.angle_alpha   90.00
_cell.angle_beta   90.00
_cell.angle_gamma   90.00
#
_symmetry.space_group_name_H-M   'P 1'
#
loop_
_entity.id
_entity.type
_entity.pdbx_description
1 polymer ?
#
loop_
_entity_poly.entity_id
_entity_poly.type
_entity_poly.pdbx_seq_one_letter_code
_entity_poly.pdbx_strand_id
1 'polypeptide(L)'
;MDIWGRITGRVAGGMVAGLMLLAAAPAIAAESPAEQISSFRVKHGEARVVRDATLDRIAMEQARAMATKDDLSHDALGPFTRRVAPAHAGRAAENIAYGYDTFEKTLGQWIDSSGHRKNLLLHNASRVGIASARNASGKRTYWAMVIAGDYEPKPGKGKKDKEPLVAVKREVPSPSRPKTDSCHIKLLSLCI
;
A
#
# COMPACT_ATOMS: atom_id res chain seq x y z
N MET A 1 -9.07 -30.85 -96.60
CA MET A 1 -9.90 -31.65 -95.69
C MET A 1 -9.40 -31.38 -94.28
N ASP A 2 -10.35 -31.07 -93.40
CA ASP A 2 -10.30 -31.14 -91.94
C ASP A 2 -9.45 -30.13 -91.15
N ILE A 3 -10.11 -29.06 -90.67
CA ILE A 3 -9.75 -28.44 -89.39
C ILE A 3 -10.99 -28.40 -88.50
N TRP A 4 -10.99 -29.35 -87.57
CA TRP A 4 -11.95 -29.56 -86.49
C TRP A 4 -11.88 -28.42 -85.47
N GLY A 5 -12.98 -27.67 -85.29
CA GLY A 5 -13.15 -26.73 -84.19
C GLY A 5 -13.58 -27.46 -82.91
N ARG A 6 -12.70 -27.51 -81.90
CA ARG A 6 -13.02 -28.06 -80.57
C ARG A 6 -13.33 -26.94 -79.59
N ILE A 7 -14.56 -26.94 -79.10
CA ILE A 7 -15.08 -26.14 -78.01
C ILE A 7 -14.50 -26.67 -76.69
N THR A 8 -13.84 -25.81 -75.92
CA THR A 8 -13.58 -26.04 -74.48
C THR A 8 -13.81 -24.74 -73.70
N GLY A 9 -15.05 -24.54 -73.27
CA GLY A 9 -15.39 -23.49 -72.31
C GLY A 9 -14.97 -23.91 -70.89
N ARG A 10 -14.05 -23.16 -70.30
CA ARG A 10 -13.62 -23.31 -68.90
C ARG A 10 -14.71 -22.82 -67.94
N VAL A 11 -15.03 -23.63 -66.95
CA VAL A 11 -15.87 -23.28 -65.79
C VAL A 11 -15.08 -22.30 -64.91
N ALA A 12 -15.55 -21.06 -64.77
CA ALA A 12 -15.02 -20.10 -63.81
C ALA A 12 -15.75 -20.26 -62.47
N GLY A 13 -15.09 -20.89 -61.50
CA GLY A 13 -15.56 -20.97 -60.12
C GLY A 13 -15.40 -19.62 -59.42
N GLY A 14 -16.51 -19.06 -58.90
CA GLY A 14 -16.49 -17.85 -58.10
C GLY A 14 -15.90 -18.12 -56.71
N MET A 15 -14.79 -17.47 -56.38
CA MET A 15 -14.31 -17.37 -55.00
C MET A 15 -15.16 -16.35 -54.25
N VAL A 16 -16.04 -16.81 -53.36
CA VAL A 16 -16.63 -15.96 -52.33
C VAL A 16 -15.56 -15.73 -51.27
N ALA A 17 -14.93 -14.55 -51.30
CA ALA A 17 -14.02 -14.10 -50.25
C ALA A 17 -14.85 -13.82 -48.98
N GLY A 18 -14.83 -14.74 -48.03
CA GLY A 18 -15.42 -14.54 -46.71
C GLY A 18 -14.64 -13.47 -45.94
N LEU A 19 -15.29 -12.36 -45.64
CA LEU A 19 -14.77 -11.34 -44.74
C LEU A 19 -14.77 -11.89 -43.30
N MET A 20 -13.64 -12.46 -42.88
CA MET A 20 -13.39 -12.82 -41.48
C MET A 20 -13.25 -11.54 -40.65
N LEU A 21 -14.31 -11.19 -39.92
CA LEU A 21 -14.31 -10.10 -38.96
C LEU A 21 -13.51 -10.55 -37.72
N LEU A 22 -12.26 -10.10 -37.57
CA LEU A 22 -11.51 -10.26 -36.32
C LEU A 22 -12.13 -9.38 -35.24
N ALA A 23 -12.90 -9.96 -34.33
CA ALA A 23 -13.28 -9.29 -33.09
C ALA A 23 -12.06 -9.23 -32.17
N ALA A 24 -11.45 -8.05 -32.03
CA ALA A 24 -10.43 -7.82 -31.01
C ALA A 24 -11.09 -7.82 -29.62
N ALA A 25 -10.79 -8.81 -28.79
CA ALA A 25 -11.21 -8.80 -27.39
C ALA A 25 -10.50 -7.65 -26.66
N PRO A 26 -11.19 -6.91 -25.77
CA PRO A 26 -10.56 -5.85 -24.99
C PRO A 26 -9.50 -6.46 -24.07
N ALA A 27 -8.25 -5.97 -24.16
CA ALA A 27 -7.22 -6.28 -23.18
C ALA A 27 -7.63 -5.66 -21.84
N ILE A 28 -7.87 -6.48 -20.82
CA ILE A 28 -8.04 -6.00 -19.45
C ILE A 28 -6.68 -5.47 -19.02
N ALA A 29 -6.56 -4.15 -18.90
CA ALA A 29 -5.33 -3.51 -18.44
C ALA A 29 -5.05 -3.93 -16.99
N ALA A 30 -3.80 -4.28 -16.69
CA ALA A 30 -3.38 -4.58 -15.32
C ALA A 30 -3.55 -3.33 -14.43
N GLU A 31 -4.17 -3.49 -13.25
CA GLU A 31 -4.33 -2.39 -12.29
C GLU A 31 -2.97 -1.78 -11.92
N SER A 32 -2.92 -0.46 -11.87
CA SER A 32 -1.74 0.26 -11.41
C SER A 32 -1.41 -0.05 -9.95
N PRO A 33 -0.15 0.11 -9.50
CA PRO A 33 0.21 -0.08 -8.10
C PRO A 33 -0.64 0.73 -7.10
N ALA A 34 -1.02 1.97 -7.45
CA ALA A 34 -1.85 2.80 -6.59
C ALA A 34 -3.31 2.30 -6.52
N GLU A 35 -3.84 1.75 -7.62
CA GLU A 35 -5.16 1.11 -7.64
C GLU A 35 -5.18 -0.16 -6.80
N GLN A 36 -4.15 -1.00 -6.89
CA GLN A 36 -4.04 -2.21 -6.05
C GLN A 36 -3.99 -1.86 -4.55
N ILE A 37 -3.18 -0.85 -4.16
CA ILE A 37 -3.17 -0.33 -2.78
C ILE A 37 -4.54 0.21 -2.40
N SER A 38 -5.18 0.98 -3.27
CA SER A 38 -6.51 1.55 -3.02
C SER A 38 -7.59 0.48 -2.85
N SER A 39 -7.57 -0.55 -3.69
CA SER A 39 -8.48 -1.70 -3.62
C SER A 39 -8.30 -2.46 -2.31
N PHE A 40 -7.06 -2.62 -1.85
CA PHE A 40 -6.78 -3.16 -0.52
C PHE A 40 -7.32 -2.24 0.59
N ARG A 41 -7.05 -0.93 0.54
CA ARG A 41 -7.48 0.05 1.55
C ARG A 41 -9.01 0.10 1.71
N VAL A 42 -9.75 0.18 0.59
CA VAL A 42 -11.22 0.24 0.60
C VAL A 42 -11.84 -1.00 1.22
N LYS A 43 -11.29 -2.20 0.96
CA LYS A 43 -11.75 -3.45 1.59
C LYS A 43 -11.59 -3.46 3.12
N HIS A 44 -10.78 -2.56 3.66
CA HIS A 44 -10.47 -2.45 5.09
C HIS A 44 -10.96 -1.13 5.69
N GLY A 45 -11.90 -0.45 5.03
CA GLY A 45 -12.53 0.78 5.55
C GLY A 45 -11.71 2.05 5.40
N GLU A 46 -10.59 2.01 4.67
CA GLU A 46 -9.74 3.16 4.41
C GLU A 46 -10.04 3.78 3.04
N ALA A 47 -9.82 5.10 2.92
CA ALA A 47 -10.01 5.82 1.67
C ALA A 47 -8.98 5.42 0.60
N ARG A 48 -9.33 5.62 -0.68
CA ARG A 48 -8.41 5.47 -1.81
C ARG A 48 -7.25 6.46 -1.72
N VAL A 49 -6.11 6.09 -2.30
CA VAL A 49 -4.95 6.96 -2.47
C VAL A 49 -4.69 7.24 -3.93
N VAL A 50 -4.16 8.43 -4.23
CA VAL A 50 -3.71 8.82 -5.56
C VAL A 50 -2.19 9.02 -5.59
N ARG A 51 -1.59 8.89 -6.78
CA ARG A 51 -0.15 9.14 -6.95
C ARG A 51 0.17 10.60 -6.66
N ASP A 52 1.23 10.84 -5.90
CA ASP A 52 1.78 12.17 -5.63
C ASP A 52 3.23 12.23 -6.12
N ALA A 53 3.53 13.23 -6.94
CA ALA A 53 4.84 13.35 -7.58
C ALA A 53 6.00 13.57 -6.57
N THR A 54 5.72 14.23 -5.44
CA THR A 54 6.73 14.43 -4.39
C THR A 54 7.02 13.11 -3.67
N LEU A 55 5.98 12.35 -3.32
CA LEU A 55 6.14 11.03 -2.72
C LEU A 55 6.81 10.03 -3.67
N ASP A 56 6.51 10.11 -4.96
CA ASP A 56 7.16 9.30 -5.99
C ASP A 56 8.66 9.56 -6.07
N ARG A 57 9.05 10.83 -6.05
CA ARG A 57 10.47 11.21 -6.00
C ARG A 57 11.14 10.65 -4.75
N ILE A 58 10.52 10.80 -3.57
CA ILE A 58 11.07 10.28 -2.30
C ILE A 58 11.22 8.75 -2.35
N ALA A 59 10.20 8.04 -2.82
CA ALA A 59 10.23 6.58 -2.95
C ALA A 59 11.31 6.13 -3.94
N MET A 60 11.44 6.83 -5.08
CA MET A 60 12.46 6.53 -6.10
C MET A 60 13.88 6.76 -5.57
N GLU A 61 14.12 7.86 -4.88
CA GLU A 61 15.40 8.16 -4.23
C GLU A 61 15.76 7.04 -3.23
N GLN A 62 14.81 6.64 -2.37
CA GLN A 62 15.02 5.56 -1.40
C GLN A 62 15.31 4.22 -2.08
N ALA A 63 14.52 3.81 -3.08
CA ALA A 63 14.71 2.57 -3.80
C ALA A 63 16.09 2.52 -4.49
N ARG A 64 16.51 3.63 -5.14
CA ARG A 64 17.82 3.75 -5.76
C ARG A 64 18.96 3.68 -4.74
N ALA A 65 18.80 4.32 -3.58
CA ALA A 65 19.83 4.29 -2.54
C ALA A 65 20.02 2.87 -1.98
N MET A 66 18.93 2.15 -1.71
CA MET A 66 18.97 0.75 -1.30
C MET A 66 19.62 -0.13 -2.38
N ALA A 67 19.22 0.04 -3.64
CA ALA A 67 19.77 -0.70 -4.76
C ALA A 67 21.26 -0.45 -5.00
N THR A 68 21.72 0.80 -4.80
CA THR A 68 23.13 1.18 -4.96
C THR A 68 24.00 0.59 -3.85
N LYS A 69 23.46 0.55 -2.63
CA LYS A 69 24.14 -0.04 -1.45
C LYS A 69 24.02 -1.56 -1.37
N ASP A 70 23.16 -2.13 -2.21
CA ASP A 70 22.70 -3.52 -2.15
C ASP A 70 22.21 -3.93 -0.74
N ASP A 71 21.53 -3.01 -0.05
CA ASP A 71 21.12 -3.15 1.34
C ASP A 71 19.70 -2.64 1.57
N LEU A 72 18.92 -3.39 2.36
CA LEU A 72 17.54 -3.03 2.70
C LEU A 72 17.54 -2.25 4.02
N SER A 73 17.44 -0.93 3.92
CA SER A 73 17.52 -0.05 5.08
C SER A 73 16.56 1.14 4.96
N HIS A 74 15.80 1.41 6.02
CA HIS A 74 14.96 2.61 6.13
C HIS A 74 15.78 3.91 6.15
N ASP A 75 17.05 3.82 6.56
CA ASP A 75 17.96 4.96 6.72
C ASP A 75 18.96 5.08 5.56
N ALA A 76 18.70 4.43 4.41
CA ALA A 76 19.57 4.51 3.24
C ALA A 76 19.87 5.94 2.78
N LEU A 77 18.97 6.90 3.03
CA LEU A 77 19.16 8.34 2.79
C LEU A 77 18.97 9.17 4.08
N GLY A 78 19.17 8.54 5.24
CA GLY A 78 18.92 9.12 6.55
C GLY A 78 17.45 9.07 6.99
N PRO A 79 17.12 9.74 8.11
CA PRO A 79 15.85 9.58 8.79
C PRO A 79 14.64 9.88 7.91
N PHE A 80 13.64 8.99 7.95
CA PHE A 80 12.41 9.12 7.15
C PHE A 80 11.72 10.49 7.31
N THR A 81 11.67 11.02 8.54
CA THR A 81 11.04 12.32 8.84
C THR A 81 11.67 13.47 8.05
N ARG A 82 12.99 13.45 7.86
CA ARG A 82 13.70 14.44 7.03
C ARG A 82 13.39 14.27 5.55
N ARG A 83 13.35 13.02 5.08
CA ARG A 83 13.08 12.70 3.67
C ARG A 83 11.68 13.08 3.23
N VAL A 84 10.70 12.87 4.11
CA VAL A 84 9.27 13.13 3.81
C VAL A 84 8.83 14.58 4.06
N ALA A 85 9.66 15.40 4.73
CA ALA A 85 9.34 16.80 5.02
C ALA A 85 8.83 17.62 3.81
N PRO A 86 9.39 17.49 2.58
CA PRO A 86 8.89 18.23 1.41
C PRO A 86 7.47 17.87 0.99
N ALA A 87 6.91 16.75 1.46
CA ALA A 87 5.54 16.35 1.13
C ALA A 87 4.47 17.13 1.93
N HIS A 88 4.91 17.91 2.93
CA HIS A 88 4.05 18.71 3.81
C HIS A 88 2.86 17.91 4.38
N ALA A 89 3.09 16.63 4.70
CA ALA A 89 2.07 15.74 5.19
C ALA A 89 1.93 15.82 6.71
N GLY A 90 0.70 15.77 7.21
CA GLY A 90 0.45 15.68 8.65
C GLY A 90 0.81 14.31 9.22
N ARG A 91 0.65 13.24 8.42
CA ARG A 91 1.13 11.88 8.74
C ARG A 91 1.67 11.22 7.49
N ALA A 92 2.73 10.44 7.66
CA ALA A 92 3.29 9.62 6.59
C ALA A 92 3.90 8.33 7.13
N ALA A 93 4.01 7.32 6.27
CA ALA A 93 4.65 6.04 6.58
C ALA A 93 5.38 5.49 5.35
N GLU A 94 6.32 4.56 5.57
CA GLU A 94 7.12 3.93 4.53
C GLU A 94 7.08 2.42 4.64
N ASN A 95 6.93 1.73 3.49
CA ASN A 95 7.28 0.32 3.37
C ASN A 95 8.44 0.18 2.39
N ILE A 96 9.34 -0.76 2.69
CA ILE A 96 10.43 -1.17 1.80
C ILE A 96 10.42 -2.69 1.65
N ALA A 97 10.95 -3.18 0.54
CA ALA A 97 11.15 -4.61 0.31
C ALA A 97 12.23 -4.83 -0.75
N TYR A 98 12.72 -6.06 -0.88
CA TYR A 98 13.44 -6.51 -2.07
C TYR A 98 13.06 -7.94 -2.43
N GLY A 99 13.43 -8.37 -3.64
CA GLY A 99 13.45 -9.78 -4.03
C GLY A 99 12.39 -10.16 -5.06
N TYR A 100 11.16 -9.64 -4.92
CA TYR A 100 10.15 -9.80 -5.96
C TYR A 100 10.31 -8.77 -7.08
N ASP A 101 10.15 -9.22 -8.32
CA ASP A 101 10.23 -8.36 -9.50
C ASP A 101 8.92 -7.64 -9.83
N THR A 102 7.79 -8.11 -9.30
CA THR A 102 6.48 -7.54 -9.58
C THR A 102 5.92 -6.85 -8.35
N PHE A 103 5.25 -5.72 -8.58
CA PHE A 103 4.61 -4.97 -7.51
C PHE A 103 3.55 -5.80 -6.78
N GLU A 104 2.75 -6.60 -7.50
CA GLU A 104 1.69 -7.43 -6.91
C GLU A 104 2.23 -8.38 -5.83
N LYS A 105 3.37 -9.04 -6.09
CA LYS A 105 4.01 -9.93 -5.11
C LYS A 105 4.59 -9.15 -3.93
N THR A 106 5.19 -7.99 -4.18
CA THR A 106 5.67 -7.09 -3.12
C THR A 106 4.52 -6.56 -2.26
N LEU A 107 3.38 -6.23 -2.86
CA LEU A 107 2.19 -5.80 -2.15
C LEU A 107 1.66 -6.93 -1.27
N GLY A 108 1.60 -8.17 -1.78
CA GLY A 108 1.28 -9.35 -0.98
C GLY A 108 2.20 -9.49 0.25
N GLN A 109 3.52 -9.38 0.05
CA GLN A 109 4.50 -9.39 1.13
C GLN A 109 4.24 -8.31 2.20
N TRP A 110 3.87 -7.10 1.79
CA TRP A 110 3.52 -6.03 2.74
C TRP A 110 2.17 -6.26 3.43
N ILE A 111 1.19 -6.85 2.74
CA ILE A 111 -0.13 -7.18 3.28
C ILE A 111 -0.02 -8.24 4.39
N ASP A 112 0.86 -9.22 4.22
CA ASP A 112 1.06 -10.34 5.14
C ASP A 112 1.92 -9.99 6.36
N SER A 113 2.62 -8.86 6.31
CA SER A 113 3.44 -8.36 7.42
C SER A 113 2.67 -7.34 8.25
N SER A 114 2.46 -7.62 9.54
CA SER A 114 1.66 -6.76 10.43
C SER A 114 2.15 -5.30 10.50
N GLY A 115 3.47 -5.09 10.49
CA GLY A 115 4.10 -3.76 10.48
C GLY A 115 3.83 -3.00 9.16
N HIS A 116 4.12 -3.63 8.02
CA HIS A 116 3.89 -3.03 6.71
C HIS A 116 2.41 -2.82 6.41
N ARG A 117 1.56 -3.73 6.87
CA ARG A 117 0.11 -3.65 6.73
C ARG A 117 -0.47 -2.45 7.47
N LYS A 118 0.03 -2.13 8.67
CA LYS A 118 -0.38 -0.91 9.41
C LYS A 118 -0.09 0.36 8.60
N ASN A 119 1.01 0.40 7.86
CA ASN A 119 1.34 1.52 6.98
C ASN A 119 0.42 1.58 5.76
N LEU A 120 0.12 0.44 5.13
CA LEU A 120 -0.86 0.38 4.02
C LEU A 120 -2.25 0.89 4.44
N LEU A 121 -2.62 0.66 5.71
CA LEU A 121 -3.87 1.13 6.32
C LEU A 121 -3.67 2.43 7.13
N LEU A 122 -2.73 3.28 6.73
CA LEU A 122 -2.54 4.57 7.37
C LEU A 122 -3.84 5.38 7.25
N HIS A 123 -4.47 5.64 8.40
CA HIS A 123 -5.73 6.38 8.48
C HIS A 123 -5.60 7.77 7.86
N ASN A 124 -6.62 8.18 7.10
CA ASN A 124 -6.70 9.45 6.36
C ASN A 124 -5.60 9.67 5.32
N ALA A 125 -4.85 8.63 4.95
CA ALA A 125 -3.96 8.74 3.80
C ALA A 125 -4.76 8.90 2.50
N SER A 126 -4.35 9.88 1.70
CA SER A 126 -4.95 10.22 0.41
C SER A 126 -3.92 10.22 -0.72
N ARG A 127 -2.62 10.17 -0.39
CA ARG A 127 -1.52 10.26 -1.35
C ARG A 127 -0.56 9.10 -1.16
N VAL A 128 0.01 8.62 -2.27
CA VAL A 128 1.01 7.55 -2.26
C VAL A 128 2.08 7.81 -3.32
N GLY A 129 3.31 7.45 -3.01
CA GLY A 129 4.37 7.26 -3.99
C GLY A 129 4.89 5.84 -3.96
N ILE A 130 5.13 5.24 -5.14
CA ILE A 130 5.67 3.88 -5.27
C ILE A 130 6.74 3.88 -6.34
N ALA A 131 7.90 3.31 -6.03
CA ALA A 131 9.00 3.15 -6.96
C ALA A 131 9.79 1.86 -6.69
N SER A 132 10.56 1.45 -7.70
CA SER A 132 11.56 0.41 -7.57
C SER A 132 12.85 0.75 -8.31
N ALA A 133 13.93 0.11 -7.90
CA ALA A 133 15.23 0.17 -8.57
C ALA A 133 15.93 -1.19 -8.45
N ARG A 134 16.71 -1.57 -9.47
CA ARG A 134 17.52 -2.78 -9.43
C ARG A 134 18.94 -2.47 -9.00
N ASN A 135 19.56 -3.39 -8.26
CA ASN A 135 20.97 -3.29 -7.92
C ASN A 135 21.86 -3.38 -9.18
N ALA A 136 23.17 -3.10 -9.04
CA ALA A 136 24.10 -3.10 -10.17
C ALA A 136 24.13 -4.43 -10.95
N SER A 137 23.90 -5.56 -10.28
CA SER A 137 23.85 -6.88 -10.93
C SER A 137 22.57 -7.14 -11.74
N GLY A 138 21.53 -6.31 -11.56
CA GLY A 138 20.20 -6.51 -12.13
C GLY A 138 19.39 -7.67 -11.52
N LYS A 139 19.97 -8.44 -10.59
CA LYS A 139 19.36 -9.65 -10.00
C LYS A 139 18.38 -9.36 -8.88
N ARG A 140 18.45 -8.19 -8.26
CA ARG A 140 17.60 -7.83 -7.12
C ARG A 140 16.89 -6.52 -7.38
N THR A 141 15.57 -6.56 -7.30
CA THR A 141 14.71 -5.38 -7.32
C THR A 141 14.43 -4.94 -5.89
N TYR A 142 14.67 -3.66 -5.59
CA TYR A 142 14.32 -2.98 -4.35
C TYR A 142 13.09 -2.12 -4.57
N TRP A 143 12.15 -2.16 -3.63
CA TRP A 143 10.90 -1.43 -3.66
C TRP A 143 10.82 -0.47 -2.49
N ALA A 144 10.26 0.70 -2.73
CA ALA A 144 9.86 1.64 -1.70
C ALA A 144 8.46 2.18 -2.00
N MET A 145 7.66 2.31 -0.94
CA MET A 145 6.36 2.96 -0.96
C MET A 145 6.30 3.97 0.17
N VAL A 146 5.85 5.19 -0.12
CA VAL A 146 5.58 6.23 0.87
C VAL A 146 4.11 6.60 0.75
N ILE A 147 3.39 6.53 1.86
CA ILE A 147 1.96 6.86 1.93
C ILE A 147 1.76 7.99 2.92
N ALA A 148 0.92 8.96 2.56
CA ALA A 148 0.75 10.18 3.33
C ALA A 148 -0.70 10.70 3.32
N GLY A 149 -1.02 11.43 4.38
CA GLY A 149 -2.31 12.08 4.57
C GLY A 149 -2.20 13.27 5.52
N ASP A 150 -3.31 13.97 5.68
CA ASP A 150 -3.39 15.07 6.62
C ASP A 150 -3.47 14.57 8.06
N TYR A 151 -3.10 15.44 9.00
CA TYR A 151 -3.27 15.15 10.40
C TYR A 151 -4.72 15.41 10.79
N GLU A 152 -5.44 14.38 11.21
CA GLU A 152 -6.63 14.57 12.01
C GLU A 152 -6.25 14.35 13.47
N PRO A 153 -6.46 15.34 14.36
CA PRO A 153 -6.30 15.13 15.79
C PRO A 153 -7.21 13.98 16.20
N LYS A 154 -6.67 12.98 16.92
CA LYS A 154 -7.55 12.02 17.59
C LYS A 154 -8.59 12.83 18.37
N PRO A 155 -9.90 12.58 18.21
CA PRO A 155 -10.88 13.20 19.08
C PRO A 155 -10.43 12.88 20.50
N GLY A 156 -10.08 13.94 21.25
CA GLY A 156 -9.50 13.78 22.55
C GLY A 156 -10.41 12.86 23.36
N LYS A 157 -9.85 11.84 24.01
CA LYS A 157 -10.58 11.19 25.10
C LYS A 157 -11.00 12.34 26.01
N GLY A 158 -12.30 12.61 26.06
CA GLY A 158 -12.84 13.78 26.77
C GLY A 158 -12.12 13.90 28.09
N LYS A 159 -11.47 15.04 28.32
CA LYS A 159 -11.03 15.38 29.66
C LYS A 159 -12.30 15.26 30.49
N LYS A 160 -12.41 14.23 31.35
CA LYS A 160 -13.40 14.25 32.41
C LYS A 160 -13.18 15.58 33.11
N ASP A 161 -14.17 16.45 33.02
CA ASP A 161 -14.14 17.75 33.65
C ASP A 161 -13.80 17.52 35.11
N LYS A 162 -12.60 17.94 35.51
CA LYS A 162 -12.30 18.08 36.93
C LYS A 162 -13.05 19.32 37.37
N GLU A 163 -14.26 19.09 37.85
CA GLU A 163 -15.00 20.02 38.70
C GLU A 163 -14.03 20.64 39.71
N PRO A 164 -14.02 21.98 39.88
CA PRO A 164 -13.03 22.63 40.73
C PRO A 164 -13.37 22.32 42.19
N LEU A 165 -12.56 21.46 42.82
CA LEU A 165 -12.61 21.23 44.26
C LEU A 165 -12.18 22.50 44.99
N VAL A 166 -13.17 23.30 45.39
CA VAL A 166 -13.00 24.33 46.43
C VAL A 166 -12.66 23.59 47.73
N ALA A 167 -11.44 23.81 48.21
CA ALA A 167 -10.94 23.24 49.44
C ALA A 167 -11.73 23.78 50.65
N VAL A 168 -12.51 22.92 51.30
CA VAL A 168 -12.94 23.12 52.68
C VAL A 168 -12.40 21.97 53.52
N LYS A 169 -11.50 22.33 54.44
CA LYS A 169 -10.85 21.47 55.42
C LYS A 169 -11.78 21.25 56.63
N ARG A 170 -11.95 20.00 57.09
CA ARG A 170 -12.16 19.63 58.52
C ARG A 170 -12.09 18.11 58.73
N GLU A 171 -11.56 17.72 59.90
CA GLU A 171 -11.12 16.40 60.38
C GLU A 171 -12.21 15.32 60.69
N VAL A 172 -11.90 14.05 60.34
CA VAL A 172 -11.92 12.70 61.05
C VAL A 172 -12.99 12.44 62.18
N PRO A 173 -13.63 11.23 62.38
CA PRO A 173 -13.09 9.86 62.28
C PRO A 173 -13.98 8.71 61.71
N SER A 174 -13.33 7.55 61.54
CA SER A 174 -13.79 6.22 61.05
C SER A 174 -14.78 5.50 61.99
N PRO A 175 -15.54 4.47 61.53
CA PRO A 175 -15.10 3.10 61.84
C PRO A 175 -15.47 1.97 60.84
N SER A 176 -14.64 0.91 60.92
CA SER A 176 -14.91 -0.54 60.80
C SER A 176 -15.22 -1.22 59.44
N ARG A 177 -14.53 -2.35 59.27
CA ARG A 177 -14.50 -3.35 58.17
C ARG A 177 -15.59 -4.42 58.39
N PRO A 178 -15.94 -5.27 57.40
CA PRO A 178 -15.18 -6.51 57.24
C PRO A 178 -14.91 -6.95 55.79
N LYS A 179 -14.07 -7.98 55.71
CA LYS A 179 -13.40 -8.55 54.52
C LYS A 179 -14.31 -9.52 53.78
N THR A 180 -14.08 -9.68 52.48
CA THR A 180 -14.11 -10.99 51.81
C THR A 180 -13.12 -11.03 50.64
N ASP A 181 -12.06 -11.80 50.89
CA ASP A 181 -11.40 -12.80 50.06
C ASP A 181 -10.93 -12.55 48.62
N SER A 182 -9.62 -12.81 48.51
CA SER A 182 -8.77 -12.94 47.33
C SER A 182 -9.07 -14.23 46.56
N CYS A 183 -8.98 -14.19 45.22
CA CYS A 183 -8.66 -15.39 44.43
C CYS A 183 -7.85 -15.06 43.15
N HIS A 184 -6.62 -15.60 43.13
CA HIS A 184 -5.80 -16.08 42.00
C HIS A 184 -5.11 -15.06 41.07
N ILE A 185 -3.77 -14.91 41.14
CA ILE A 185 -2.68 -15.74 40.56
C ILE A 185 -2.62 -15.58 39.02
N LYS A 186 -1.74 -14.69 38.53
CA LYS A 186 -0.42 -14.95 37.88
C LYS A 186 -0.53 -15.50 36.44
N LEU A 187 0.08 -14.79 35.48
CA LEU A 187 1.34 -15.17 34.78
C LEU A 187 1.30 -14.82 33.27
N LEU A 188 2.45 -14.33 32.78
CA LEU A 188 2.91 -14.21 31.38
C LEU A 188 2.25 -13.07 30.56
N SER A 189 2.88 -11.91 30.38
CA SER A 189 4.14 -11.64 29.67
C SER A 189 4.13 -12.20 28.25
N LEU A 190 3.86 -11.35 27.25
CA LEU A 190 4.42 -11.49 25.91
C LEU A 190 4.42 -10.12 25.23
N CYS A 191 5.61 -9.68 24.85
CA CYS A 191 5.85 -8.50 24.04
C CYS A 191 5.47 -8.78 22.57
N ILE A 192 4.69 -7.89 21.97
CA ILE A 192 4.66 -7.63 20.52
C ILE A 192 4.58 -6.11 20.33
#